data_AF-A0A1N7LE52-F1
#
_entry.id   AF-A0A1N7LE52-F1
#
_cell.length_a   1.000
_cell.length_b   1.000
_cell.length_c   1.000
_cell.angle_alpha   90.00
_cell.angle_beta   90.00
_cell.angle_gamma   90.00
#
_symmetry.space_group_name_H-M   'P 1'
#
loop_
_entity.id
_entity.type
_entity.pdbx_description
1 polymer ?
#
loop_
_entity_poly.entity_id
_entity_poly.type
_entity_poly.pdbx_seq_one_letter_code
_entity_poly.pdbx_strand_id
1 'polypeptide(L)'
;MTLTFEELKFLILDKQRKAEINQLFHLYVKAESYGDILRIVKSEGNFKWIFKNGFREMLQYFPVEELENEGFYDREVTIRDSSTDIIILSNGTLNLTQTGNKRCKVICDAARLNIELNDNSMAEIESFERSVVLLTTNSYSYGYITARDQSQITITGNERSTIFLNGLGYSVTNADLQPESFINSVLSGDAVLNINSENYFAKQNDKSKINA
;
A
#
# COMPACT_ATOMS: atom_id res chain seq x y z
N MET A 1 3.37 9.79 23.26
CA MET A 1 3.81 11.13 23.70
C MET A 1 4.35 11.81 22.45
N THR A 2 3.78 12.93 22.03
CA THR A 2 4.23 13.70 20.86
C THR A 2 5.54 14.42 21.22
N LEU A 3 6.54 14.38 20.33
CA LEU A 3 7.77 15.16 20.49
C LEU A 3 7.57 16.55 19.87
N THR A 4 8.42 17.51 20.20
CA THR A 4 8.54 18.73 19.39
C THR A 4 9.19 18.42 18.05
N PHE A 5 9.02 19.33 17.09
CA PHE A 5 9.55 19.14 15.74
C PHE A 5 11.07 18.96 15.76
N GLU A 6 11.78 19.81 16.50
CA GLU A 6 13.24 19.75 16.62
C GLU A 6 13.72 18.46 17.28
N GLU A 7 13.03 17.97 18.32
CA GLU A 7 13.35 16.69 18.97
C GLU A 7 13.16 15.51 18.01
N LEU A 8 12.06 15.49 17.27
CA LEU A 8 11.79 14.44 16.30
C LEU A 8 12.78 14.48 15.13
N LYS A 9 13.07 15.67 14.60
CA LYS A 9 14.07 15.88 13.55
C LYS A 9 15.44 15.40 14.01
N PHE A 10 15.85 15.75 15.23
CA PHE A 10 17.11 15.26 15.80
C PHE A 10 17.13 13.72 15.90
N LEU A 11 16.05 13.11 16.40
CA LEU A 11 15.94 11.66 16.52
C LEU A 11 16.05 10.96 15.16
N ILE A 12 15.39 11.49 14.12
CA ILE A 12 15.47 10.99 12.75
C ILE A 12 16.91 11.06 12.24
N LEU A 13 17.56 12.21 12.37
CA LEU A 13 18.93 12.42 11.92
C LEU A 13 19.93 11.52 12.65
N ASP A 14 19.77 11.33 13.96
CA ASP A 14 20.60 10.43 14.76
C ASP A 14 20.43 8.97 14.33
N LYS A 15 19.19 8.49 14.12
CA LYS A 15 18.94 7.15 13.59
C LYS A 15 19.53 6.95 12.20
N GLN A 16 19.34 7.92 11.29
CA GLN A 16 19.87 7.84 9.92
C GLN A 16 21.41 7.75 9.92
N ARG A 17 22.09 8.54 10.77
CA ARG A 17 23.55 8.44 10.96
C ARG A 17 23.99 7.08 11.46
N LYS A 18 23.30 6.52 12.44
CA LYS A 18 23.61 5.20 13.02
C LYS A 18 23.37 4.05 12.04
N ALA A 19 22.40 4.20 11.15
CA ALA A 19 22.08 3.20 10.12
C ALA A 19 22.93 3.34 8.85
N GLU A 20 23.84 4.32 8.78
CA GLU A 20 24.63 4.68 7.58
C GLU A 20 23.76 4.99 6.33
N ILE A 21 22.52 5.39 6.58
CA ILE A 21 21.57 5.73 5.52
C ILE A 21 21.77 7.20 5.16
N ASN A 22 22.48 7.44 4.06
CA ASN A 22 22.76 8.80 3.58
C ASN A 22 21.74 9.34 2.57
N GLN A 23 20.87 8.48 2.04
CA GLN A 23 20.06 8.80 0.86
C GLN A 23 19.09 9.96 1.11
N LEU A 24 18.54 10.08 2.33
CA LEU A 24 17.57 11.12 2.71
C LEU A 24 18.11 12.11 3.75
N PHE A 25 19.32 11.91 4.26
CA PHE A 25 19.88 12.69 5.37
C PHE A 25 19.86 14.20 5.10
N HIS A 26 20.32 14.62 3.92
CA HIS A 26 20.38 16.03 3.54
C HIS A 26 18.99 16.67 3.38
N LEU A 27 17.96 15.90 3.04
CA LEU A 27 16.59 16.38 2.97
C LEU A 27 16.02 16.58 4.37
N TYR A 28 16.25 15.62 5.29
CA TYR A 28 15.82 15.77 6.68
C TYR A 28 16.49 16.94 7.40
N VAL A 29 17.76 17.24 7.10
CA VAL A 29 18.43 18.44 7.64
C VAL A 29 17.70 19.73 7.25
N LYS A 30 17.14 19.77 6.03
CA LYS A 30 16.43 20.92 5.47
C LYS A 30 14.94 20.98 5.80
N ALA A 31 14.38 19.94 6.42
CA ALA A 31 12.97 19.95 6.81
C ALA A 31 12.71 21.07 7.84
N GLU A 32 11.61 21.80 7.68
CA GLU A 32 11.20 22.90 8.57
C GLU A 32 9.89 22.58 9.30
N SER A 33 9.22 21.49 8.91
CA SER A 33 7.94 21.05 9.48
C SER A 33 7.82 19.52 9.53
N TYR A 34 6.85 19.02 10.31
CA TYR A 34 6.47 17.61 10.30
C TYR A 34 6.04 17.14 8.90
N GLY A 35 5.23 17.96 8.22
CA GLY A 35 4.81 17.71 6.84
C GLY A 35 5.98 17.51 5.88
N ASP A 36 7.07 18.27 5.98
CA ASP A 36 8.25 18.07 5.13
C ASP A 36 8.87 16.69 5.32
N ILE A 37 8.97 16.21 6.55
CA ILE A 37 9.50 14.88 6.86
C ILE A 37 8.63 13.79 6.23
N LEU A 38 7.30 13.93 6.32
CA LEU A 38 6.35 12.99 5.74
C LEU A 38 6.38 13.00 4.20
N ARG A 39 6.54 14.18 3.58
CA ARG A 39 6.72 14.31 2.12
C ARG A 39 8.02 13.71 1.64
N ILE A 40 9.12 13.88 2.39
CA ILE A 40 10.40 13.23 2.10
C ILE A 40 10.23 11.71 2.10
N VAL A 41 9.51 11.17 3.10
CA VAL A 41 9.21 9.73 3.15
C VAL A 41 8.44 9.26 1.92
N LYS A 42 7.40 10.00 1.51
CA LYS A 42 6.63 9.64 0.30
C LYS A 42 7.48 9.70 -0.97
N SER A 43 8.42 10.65 -1.05
CA SER A 43 9.23 10.87 -2.26
C SER A 43 10.15 9.71 -2.65
N GLU A 44 10.53 8.84 -1.70
CA GLU A 44 11.41 7.71 -2.01
C GLU A 44 10.67 6.56 -2.72
N GLY A 45 9.35 6.47 -2.56
CA GLY A 45 8.52 5.39 -3.11
C GLY A 45 8.81 3.98 -2.54
N ASN A 46 9.94 3.76 -1.85
CA ASN A 46 10.33 2.50 -1.24
C ASN A 46 9.87 2.41 0.23
N PHE A 47 8.56 2.40 0.43
CA PHE A 47 7.95 2.35 1.76
C PHE A 47 8.38 1.13 2.58
N LYS A 48 8.65 -0.01 1.92
CA LYS A 48 9.21 -1.21 2.58
C LYS A 48 10.47 -0.89 3.34
N TRP A 49 11.42 -0.25 2.66
CA TRP A 49 12.71 0.07 3.25
C TRP A 49 12.55 1.15 4.31
N ILE A 50 11.72 2.18 4.07
CA ILE A 50 11.48 3.24 5.06
C ILE A 50 10.91 2.68 6.36
N PHE A 51 9.87 1.85 6.28
CA PHE A 51 9.26 1.28 7.48
C PHE A 51 10.18 0.29 8.21
N LYS A 52 11.03 -0.45 7.48
CA LYS A 52 12.03 -1.36 8.08
C LYS A 52 13.20 -0.65 8.75
N ASN A 53 13.57 0.56 8.31
CA ASN A 53 14.68 1.32 8.89
C ASN A 53 14.25 2.25 10.04
N GLY A 54 13.19 1.88 10.74
CA GLY A 54 12.81 2.51 12.01
C GLY A 54 11.99 3.79 11.89
N PHE A 55 11.56 4.21 10.70
CA PHE A 55 10.60 5.31 10.54
C PHE A 55 9.24 4.95 11.15
N ARG A 56 8.82 3.68 11.06
CA ARG A 56 7.57 3.19 11.65
C ARG A 56 7.46 3.52 13.14
N GLU A 57 8.54 3.33 13.90
CA GLU A 57 8.58 3.62 15.34
C GLU A 57 8.49 5.10 15.66
N MET A 58 8.80 5.98 14.69
CA MET A 58 8.78 7.42 14.87
C MET A 58 7.40 8.03 14.61
N LEU A 59 6.52 7.32 13.90
CA LEU A 59 5.18 7.80 13.56
C LEU A 59 4.37 8.22 14.80
N GLN A 60 4.57 7.53 15.93
CA GLN A 60 3.91 7.85 17.21
C GLN A 60 4.26 9.25 17.78
N TYR A 61 5.32 9.87 17.27
CA TYR A 61 5.79 11.17 17.72
C TYR A 61 5.24 12.34 16.89
N PHE A 62 4.57 12.06 15.77
CA PHE A 62 3.93 13.07 14.94
C PHE A 62 2.58 13.47 15.55
N PRO A 63 2.18 14.76 15.45
CA PRO A 63 0.80 15.15 15.66
C PRO A 63 -0.12 14.44 14.67
N VAL A 64 -1.28 13.97 15.13
CA VAL A 64 -2.25 13.26 14.27
C VAL A 64 -2.71 14.13 13.10
N GLU A 65 -2.92 15.43 13.33
CA GLU A 65 -3.30 16.37 12.27
C GLU A 65 -2.26 16.45 11.14
N GLU A 66 -0.96 16.46 11.48
CA GLU A 66 0.13 16.48 10.50
C GLU A 66 0.19 15.18 9.69
N LEU A 67 -0.04 14.04 10.34
CA LEU A 67 -0.12 12.73 9.66
C LEU A 67 -1.26 12.71 8.65
N GLU A 68 -2.46 13.09 9.08
CA GLU A 68 -3.66 13.03 8.24
C GLU A 68 -3.61 14.04 7.09
N ASN A 69 -3.06 15.24 7.32
CA ASN A 69 -2.83 16.24 6.28
C ASN A 69 -1.91 15.72 5.16
N GLU A 70 -1.04 14.76 5.48
CA GLU A 70 -0.13 14.12 4.52
C GLU A 70 -0.58 12.73 4.08
N GLY A 71 -1.79 12.30 4.45
CA GLY A 71 -2.42 11.06 4.00
C GLY A 71 -2.05 9.81 4.81
N PHE A 72 -1.48 9.96 6.01
CA PHE A 72 -1.18 8.85 6.93
C PHE A 72 -2.32 8.67 7.92
N TYR A 73 -2.81 7.44 8.07
CA TYR A 73 -3.92 7.09 8.96
C TYR A 73 -3.60 5.83 9.76
N ASP A 74 -3.82 5.88 11.07
CA ASP A 74 -3.74 4.74 11.99
C ASP A 74 -5.10 4.37 12.61
N ARG A 75 -6.18 4.94 12.06
CA ARG A 75 -7.57 4.73 12.44
C ARG A 75 -8.42 4.31 11.25
N GLU A 76 -9.70 4.06 11.51
CA GLU A 76 -10.67 3.90 10.42
C GLU A 76 -10.89 5.24 9.69
N VAL A 77 -10.88 5.19 8.37
CA VAL A 77 -11.12 6.34 7.50
C VAL A 77 -11.89 5.91 6.25
N THR A 78 -12.87 6.73 5.86
CA THR A 78 -13.64 6.54 4.63
C THR A 78 -13.29 7.67 3.67
N ILE A 79 -12.81 7.32 2.48
CA ILE A 79 -12.35 8.27 1.47
C ILE A 79 -13.07 7.97 0.16
N ARG A 80 -13.52 9.02 -0.53
CA ARG A 80 -14.13 8.93 -1.85
C ARG A 80 -13.34 9.76 -2.85
N ASP A 81 -13.05 9.18 -4.02
CA ASP A 81 -12.50 9.87 -5.19
C ASP A 81 -11.17 10.63 -4.93
N SER A 82 -10.24 9.98 -4.22
CA SER A 82 -8.90 10.54 -3.93
C SER A 82 -7.98 10.53 -5.14
N SER A 83 -7.12 11.54 -5.22
CA SER A 83 -6.00 11.62 -6.18
C SER A 83 -4.63 11.72 -5.52
N THR A 84 -4.56 11.48 -4.22
CA THR A 84 -3.31 11.54 -3.43
C THR A 84 -2.97 10.16 -2.89
N ASP A 85 -1.70 9.99 -2.53
CA ASP A 85 -1.25 8.79 -1.82
C ASP A 85 -1.95 8.69 -0.46
N ILE A 86 -2.34 7.47 -0.10
CA ILE A 86 -2.98 7.12 1.17
C ILE A 86 -2.11 6.05 1.83
N ILE A 87 -1.73 6.26 3.08
CA ILE A 87 -0.90 5.33 3.86
C ILE A 87 -1.69 4.90 5.10
N ILE A 88 -1.97 3.61 5.21
CA ILE A 88 -2.69 3.02 6.34
C ILE A 88 -1.72 2.21 7.19
N LEU A 89 -1.59 2.61 8.45
CA LEU A 89 -0.69 2.05 9.45
C LEU A 89 -1.36 0.93 10.25
N SER A 90 -0.61 0.22 11.09
CA SER A 90 -0.96 -1.10 11.67
C SER A 90 -2.26 -1.24 12.47
N ASN A 91 -2.96 -0.13 12.75
CA ASN A 91 -4.28 -0.11 13.40
C ASN A 91 -5.40 0.44 12.51
N GLY A 92 -5.07 0.94 11.34
CA GLY A 92 -5.98 1.62 10.44
C GLY A 92 -6.84 0.67 9.61
N THR A 93 -7.98 1.21 9.19
CA THR A 93 -8.85 0.57 8.19
C THR A 93 -9.26 1.62 7.17
N LEU A 94 -9.02 1.37 5.89
CA LEU A 94 -9.46 2.25 4.81
C LEU A 94 -10.71 1.68 4.14
N ASN A 95 -11.75 2.49 4.05
CA ASN A 95 -12.87 2.27 3.13
C ASN A 95 -12.73 3.27 1.98
N LEU A 96 -12.28 2.82 0.81
CA LEU A 96 -12.03 3.67 -0.35
C LEU A 96 -12.99 3.32 -1.48
N THR A 97 -13.69 4.33 -2.00
CA THR A 97 -14.45 4.22 -3.25
C THR A 97 -13.87 5.18 -4.29
N GLN A 98 -13.52 4.67 -5.46
CA GLN A 98 -13.05 5.44 -6.60
C GLN A 98 -14.02 5.29 -7.78
N THR A 99 -14.34 6.41 -8.43
CA THR A 99 -15.26 6.47 -9.57
C THR A 99 -14.68 7.33 -10.70
N GLY A 100 -15.29 7.26 -11.88
CA GLY A 100 -14.88 8.02 -13.05
C GLY A 100 -13.44 7.71 -13.49
N ASN A 101 -12.58 8.72 -13.51
CA ASN A 101 -11.18 8.61 -13.96
C ASN A 101 -10.17 8.83 -12.81
N LYS A 102 -10.61 8.65 -11.56
CA LYS A 102 -9.77 8.92 -10.39
C LYS A 102 -8.73 7.83 -10.17
N ARG A 103 -7.58 8.23 -9.64
CA ARG A 103 -6.41 7.37 -9.48
C ARG A 103 -5.69 7.71 -8.19
N CYS A 104 -5.36 6.71 -7.39
CA CYS A 104 -4.56 6.91 -6.18
C CYS A 104 -3.59 5.75 -5.96
N LYS A 105 -2.61 5.98 -5.09
CA LYS A 105 -1.77 4.93 -4.53
C LYS A 105 -2.15 4.72 -3.07
N VAL A 106 -2.23 3.45 -2.65
CA VAL A 106 -2.56 3.06 -1.29
C VAL A 106 -1.45 2.15 -0.76
N ILE A 107 -0.81 2.58 0.32
CA ILE A 107 0.16 1.79 1.07
C ILE A 107 -0.52 1.23 2.31
N CYS A 108 -0.43 -0.07 2.52
CA CYS A 108 -1.04 -0.76 3.65
C CYS A 108 0.00 -1.54 4.44
N ASP A 109 0.24 -1.09 5.67
CA ASP A 109 1.29 -1.63 6.52
C ASP A 109 0.70 -2.27 7.78
N ALA A 110 0.61 -3.60 7.78
CA ALA A 110 -0.07 -4.40 8.81
C ALA A 110 -1.51 -3.93 9.12
N ALA A 111 -2.24 -3.47 8.10
CA ALA A 111 -3.54 -2.82 8.25
C ALA A 111 -4.63 -3.47 7.39
N ARG A 112 -5.83 -2.86 7.33
CA ARG A 112 -6.96 -3.36 6.52
C ARG A 112 -7.38 -2.37 5.45
N LEU A 113 -7.62 -2.85 4.22
CA LEU A 113 -8.19 -2.05 3.14
C LEU A 113 -9.48 -2.70 2.63
N ASN A 114 -10.52 -1.89 2.43
CA ASN A 114 -11.73 -2.18 1.69
C ASN A 114 -11.79 -1.20 0.53
N ILE A 115 -11.46 -1.63 -0.69
CA ILE A 115 -11.34 -0.78 -1.87
C ILE A 115 -12.37 -1.20 -2.90
N GLU A 116 -13.14 -0.23 -3.39
CA GLU A 116 -14.07 -0.37 -4.49
C GLU A 116 -13.68 0.57 -5.63
N LEU A 117 -13.39 0.00 -6.80
CA LEU A 117 -13.07 0.73 -8.02
C LEU A 117 -14.20 0.57 -9.02
N ASN A 118 -14.72 1.70 -9.52
CA ASN A 118 -15.80 1.77 -10.50
C ASN A 118 -15.37 2.57 -11.72
N ASP A 119 -16.09 2.41 -12.84
CA ASP A 119 -15.76 3.05 -14.13
C ASP A 119 -14.28 2.86 -14.52
N ASN A 120 -13.63 3.87 -15.12
CA ASN A 120 -12.22 3.82 -15.48
C ASN A 120 -11.27 4.20 -14.32
N SER A 121 -11.71 4.06 -13.07
CA SER A 121 -10.89 4.42 -11.92
C SER A 121 -9.78 3.40 -11.66
N MET A 122 -8.75 3.83 -10.93
CA MET A 122 -7.57 3.03 -10.70
C MET A 122 -7.06 3.16 -9.26
N ALA A 123 -6.50 2.07 -8.74
CA ALA A 123 -5.69 2.11 -7.53
C ALA A 123 -4.43 1.26 -7.67
N GLU A 124 -3.30 1.82 -7.26
CA GLU A 124 -2.07 1.07 -7.01
C GLU A 124 -1.99 0.77 -5.52
N ILE A 125 -1.90 -0.50 -5.15
CA ILE A 125 -1.96 -0.97 -3.77
C ILE A 125 -0.66 -1.71 -3.45
N GLU A 126 0.06 -1.26 -2.43
CA GLU A 126 1.19 -2.01 -1.87
C GLU A 126 0.88 -2.47 -0.46
N SER A 127 0.93 -3.78 -0.25
CA SER A 127 0.58 -4.44 1.01
C SER A 127 1.80 -5.10 1.63
N PHE A 128 2.07 -4.81 2.90
CA PHE A 128 3.21 -5.29 3.68
C PHE A 128 2.77 -6.08 4.92
N GLU A 129 3.69 -6.87 5.48
CA GLU A 129 3.48 -7.60 6.74
C GLU A 129 2.21 -8.47 6.72
N ARG A 130 1.33 -8.37 7.73
CA ARG A 130 0.07 -9.13 7.85
C ARG A 130 -1.15 -8.31 7.41
N SER A 131 -0.99 -7.45 6.41
CA SER A 131 -2.06 -6.63 5.87
C SER A 131 -3.17 -7.48 5.22
N VAL A 132 -4.40 -6.96 5.27
CA VAL A 132 -5.57 -7.58 4.65
C VAL A 132 -6.19 -6.61 3.66
N VAL A 133 -6.35 -7.03 2.41
CA VAL A 133 -6.91 -6.20 1.35
C VAL A 133 -8.12 -6.89 0.73
N LEU A 134 -9.25 -6.19 0.73
CA LEU A 134 -10.46 -6.55 0.02
C LEU A 134 -10.61 -5.55 -1.13
N LEU A 135 -10.44 -6.02 -2.37
CA LEU A 135 -10.56 -5.22 -3.58
C LEU A 135 -11.75 -5.69 -4.40
N THR A 136 -12.68 -4.78 -4.69
CA THR A 136 -13.73 -4.97 -5.69
C THR A 136 -13.45 -4.06 -6.88
N THR A 137 -13.36 -4.62 -8.07
CA THR A 137 -13.15 -3.88 -9.33
C THR A 137 -14.33 -4.08 -10.27
N ASN A 138 -14.97 -2.99 -10.68
CA ASN A 138 -16.13 -2.98 -11.56
C ASN A 138 -15.84 -2.15 -12.83
N SER A 139 -16.64 -2.37 -13.87
CA SER A 139 -16.84 -1.49 -15.03
C SER A 139 -15.57 -0.88 -15.67
N TYR A 140 -14.65 -1.71 -16.18
CA TYR A 140 -13.35 -1.30 -16.77
C TYR A 140 -12.31 -0.72 -15.79
N SER A 141 -12.54 -0.78 -14.49
CA SER A 141 -11.57 -0.29 -13.51
C SER A 141 -10.30 -1.14 -13.46
N TYR A 142 -9.23 -0.53 -12.94
CA TYR A 142 -7.91 -1.15 -12.90
C TYR A 142 -7.32 -1.18 -11.50
N GLY A 143 -7.07 -2.38 -10.97
CA GLY A 143 -6.33 -2.57 -9.72
C GLY A 143 -4.91 -3.06 -9.98
N TYR A 144 -3.90 -2.34 -9.51
CA TYR A 144 -2.52 -2.84 -9.43
C TYR A 144 -2.21 -3.19 -7.99
N ILE A 145 -1.89 -4.45 -7.69
CA ILE A 145 -1.60 -4.90 -6.32
C ILE A 145 -0.20 -5.48 -6.26
N THR A 146 0.60 -5.00 -5.32
CA THR A 146 1.82 -5.68 -4.86
C THR A 146 1.58 -6.23 -3.46
N ALA A 147 1.46 -7.55 -3.35
CA ALA A 147 1.27 -8.25 -2.09
C ALA A 147 2.60 -8.83 -1.60
N ARG A 148 2.98 -8.55 -0.35
CA ARG A 148 4.26 -8.97 0.22
C ARG A 148 4.08 -9.62 1.58
N ASP A 149 5.14 -10.29 2.02
CA ASP A 149 5.26 -10.86 3.36
C ASP A 149 4.12 -11.84 3.65
N GLN A 150 3.26 -11.61 4.65
CA GLN A 150 2.14 -12.47 5.03
C GLN A 150 0.79 -11.83 4.64
N SER A 151 0.78 -10.94 3.65
CA SER A 151 -0.42 -10.21 3.23
C SER A 151 -1.48 -11.16 2.68
N GLN A 152 -2.74 -10.87 2.99
CA GLN A 152 -3.91 -11.60 2.51
C GLN A 152 -4.77 -10.70 1.64
N ILE A 153 -4.97 -11.10 0.38
CA ILE A 153 -5.69 -10.31 -0.61
C ILE A 153 -6.91 -11.11 -1.07
N THR A 154 -8.06 -10.46 -1.11
CA THR A 154 -9.28 -10.96 -1.75
C THR A 154 -9.69 -9.99 -2.84
N ILE A 155 -9.91 -10.50 -4.05
CA ILE A 155 -10.22 -9.73 -5.25
C ILE A 155 -11.54 -10.22 -5.82
N THR A 156 -12.46 -9.32 -6.06
CA THR A 156 -13.70 -9.56 -6.80
C THR A 156 -13.70 -8.71 -8.06
N GLY A 157 -13.62 -9.34 -9.23
CA GLY A 157 -13.56 -8.66 -10.52
C GLY A 157 -14.85 -8.81 -11.33
N ASN A 158 -15.55 -7.71 -11.58
CA ASN A 158 -16.79 -7.65 -12.35
C ASN A 158 -16.64 -6.79 -13.62
N GLU A 159 -17.56 -6.97 -14.58
CA GLU A 159 -17.80 -6.03 -15.70
C GLU A 159 -16.54 -5.49 -16.41
N ARG A 160 -15.74 -6.38 -17.01
CA ARG A 160 -14.52 -6.01 -17.78
C ARG A 160 -13.42 -5.35 -16.96
N SER A 161 -13.43 -5.55 -15.65
CA SER A 161 -12.36 -5.06 -14.79
C SER A 161 -11.03 -5.77 -15.07
N THR A 162 -9.95 -5.04 -14.80
CA THR A 162 -8.59 -5.49 -15.01
C THR A 162 -7.83 -5.45 -13.71
N ILE A 163 -7.12 -6.54 -13.41
CA ILE A 163 -6.25 -6.61 -12.25
C ILE A 163 -4.83 -6.96 -12.68
N PHE A 164 -3.84 -6.28 -12.13
CA PHE A 164 -2.45 -6.71 -12.13
C PHE A 164 -2.03 -7.06 -10.71
N LEU A 165 -1.42 -8.24 -10.53
CA LEU A 165 -0.98 -8.74 -9.23
C LEU A 165 0.50 -9.10 -9.27
N ASN A 166 1.28 -8.51 -8.36
CA ASN A 166 2.63 -8.93 -8.03
C ASN A 166 2.63 -9.55 -6.63
N GLY A 167 2.61 -10.88 -6.56
CA GLY A 167 2.62 -11.64 -5.30
C GLY A 167 4.02 -12.07 -4.90
N LEU A 168 4.44 -11.76 -3.68
CA LEU A 168 5.81 -11.95 -3.20
C LEU A 168 5.85 -12.50 -1.77
N GLY A 169 6.85 -13.33 -1.48
CA GLY A 169 7.05 -13.84 -0.12
C GLY A 169 6.03 -14.92 0.24
N TYR A 170 5.32 -14.78 1.35
CA TYR A 170 4.27 -15.71 1.80
C TYR A 170 2.86 -15.14 1.56
N SER A 171 2.70 -14.20 0.62
CA SER A 171 1.43 -13.55 0.35
C SER A 171 0.42 -14.54 -0.25
N VAL A 172 -0.84 -14.42 0.15
CA VAL A 172 -1.94 -15.22 -0.39
C VAL A 172 -2.98 -14.31 -1.01
N THR A 173 -3.33 -14.58 -2.27
CA THR A 173 -4.38 -13.89 -2.99
C THR A 173 -5.48 -14.86 -3.40
N ASN A 174 -6.74 -14.51 -3.13
CA ASN A 174 -7.92 -15.20 -3.63
C ASN A 174 -8.63 -14.26 -4.62
N ALA A 175 -8.86 -14.72 -5.84
CA ALA A 175 -9.50 -13.95 -6.90
C ALA A 175 -10.77 -14.65 -7.40
N ASP A 176 -11.90 -13.96 -7.30
CA ASP A 176 -13.17 -14.33 -7.90
C ASP A 176 -13.44 -13.40 -9.09
N LEU A 177 -13.36 -13.93 -10.32
CA LEU A 177 -13.48 -13.14 -11.54
C LEU A 177 -14.68 -13.59 -12.38
N GLN A 178 -15.52 -12.62 -12.74
CA GLN A 178 -16.57 -12.82 -13.73
C GLN A 178 -15.99 -13.04 -15.15
N PRO A 179 -16.77 -13.62 -16.09
CA PRO A 179 -16.28 -14.05 -17.41
C PRO A 179 -15.67 -12.97 -18.31
N GLU A 180 -15.91 -11.67 -18.05
CA GLU A 180 -15.30 -10.58 -18.83
C GLU A 180 -14.13 -9.90 -18.09
N SER A 181 -13.91 -10.23 -16.82
CA SER A 181 -12.82 -9.68 -16.00
C SER A 181 -11.56 -10.52 -16.14
N PHE A 182 -10.39 -9.90 -16.00
CA PHE A 182 -9.13 -10.63 -16.10
C PHE A 182 -8.09 -10.19 -15.07
N ILE A 183 -7.19 -11.13 -14.73
CA ILE A 183 -6.02 -10.85 -13.90
C ILE A 183 -4.74 -11.22 -14.65
N ASN A 184 -3.77 -10.31 -14.62
CA ASN A 184 -2.39 -10.60 -14.97
C ASN A 184 -1.58 -10.68 -13.68
N SER A 185 -0.80 -11.74 -13.49
CA SER A 185 -0.01 -11.91 -12.27
C SER A 185 1.43 -12.36 -12.48
N VAL A 186 2.29 -11.92 -11.57
CA VAL A 186 3.65 -12.40 -11.40
C VAL A 186 3.80 -12.80 -9.93
N LEU A 187 4.18 -14.06 -9.69
CA LEU A 187 4.33 -14.61 -8.36
C LEU A 187 5.78 -15.04 -8.12
N SER A 188 6.34 -14.75 -6.94
CA SER A 188 7.70 -15.18 -6.56
C SER A 188 7.78 -15.54 -5.08
N GLY A 189 8.80 -16.31 -4.70
CA GLY A 189 8.92 -16.84 -3.33
C GLY A 189 7.93 -17.97 -3.07
N ASP A 190 7.19 -17.91 -1.96
CA ASP A 190 6.15 -18.87 -1.56
C ASP A 190 4.73 -18.30 -1.77
N ALA A 191 4.58 -17.29 -2.65
CA ALA A 191 3.32 -16.61 -2.89
C ALA A 191 2.29 -17.52 -3.55
N VAL A 192 1.02 -17.36 -3.19
CA VAL A 192 -0.09 -18.19 -3.69
C VAL A 192 -1.17 -17.31 -4.31
N LEU A 193 -1.62 -17.68 -5.51
CA LEU A 193 -2.84 -17.17 -6.14
C LEU A 193 -3.86 -18.30 -6.24
N ASN A 194 -5.01 -18.15 -5.63
CA ASN A 194 -6.19 -18.97 -5.84
C ASN A 194 -7.15 -18.20 -6.75
N ILE A 195 -7.60 -18.79 -7.84
CA ILE A 195 -8.48 -18.14 -8.82
C ILE A 195 -9.58 -19.12 -9.27
N ASN A 196 -10.78 -18.62 -9.58
CA ASN A 196 -11.92 -19.43 -10.03
C ASN A 196 -12.24 -19.31 -11.52
N SER A 197 -11.35 -18.73 -12.31
CA SER A 197 -11.60 -18.32 -13.69
C SER A 197 -10.42 -18.70 -14.57
N GLU A 198 -10.70 -18.98 -15.85
CA GLU A 198 -9.68 -19.18 -16.89
C GLU A 198 -9.14 -17.86 -17.46
N ASN A 199 -9.73 -16.73 -17.10
CA ASN A 199 -9.32 -15.39 -17.55
C ASN A 199 -8.12 -14.85 -16.77
N TYR A 200 -7.03 -15.61 -16.75
CA TYR A 200 -5.80 -15.20 -16.11
C TYR A 200 -4.59 -15.42 -17.02
N PHE A 201 -3.66 -14.49 -16.92
CA PHE A 201 -2.30 -14.71 -17.36
C PHE A 201 -1.41 -14.64 -16.13
N ALA A 202 -0.61 -15.67 -15.89
CA ALA A 202 0.17 -15.72 -14.67
C ALA A 202 1.56 -16.32 -14.90
N LYS A 203 2.58 -15.64 -14.37
CA LYS A 203 3.95 -16.10 -14.35
C LYS A 203 4.32 -16.54 -12.94
N GLN A 204 4.69 -17.80 -12.78
CA GLN A 204 5.24 -18.34 -11.53
C GLN A 204 6.77 -18.29 -11.57
N ASN A 205 7.37 -17.80 -10.49
CA ASN A 205 8.78 -17.94 -10.20
C ASN A 205 8.97 -18.75 -8.91
N ASP A 206 10.05 -19.52 -8.83
CA ASP A 206 10.48 -20.26 -7.64
C ASP A 206 9.42 -21.23 -7.06
N LYS A 207 9.03 -21.07 -5.79
CA LYS A 207 8.11 -21.96 -5.05
C LYS A 207 6.66 -21.48 -5.07
N SER A 208 6.37 -20.42 -5.84
CA SER A 208 5.04 -19.82 -5.90
C SER A 208 4.03 -20.76 -6.55
N LYS A 209 2.75 -20.58 -6.21
CA LYS A 209 1.66 -21.47 -6.64
C LYS A 209 0.49 -20.70 -7.22
N ILE A 210 -0.14 -21.31 -8.21
CA ILE A 210 -1.43 -20.89 -8.76
C ILE A 210 -2.35 -22.10 -8.66
N ASN A 211 -3.48 -21.90 -8.01
CA ASN A 211 -4.55 -22.87 -7.91
C ASN A 211 -5.74 -22.28 -8.68
N ALA A 212 -6.00 -22.82 -9.87
CA ALA A 212 -7.11 -22.44 -10.75
C ALA A 212 -8.13 -23.58 -10.83
#